data_AF-A0A7J3QWZ8-F1
#
_entry.id   AF-A0A7J3QWZ8-F1
#
_cell.length_a   1.000
_cell.length_b   1.000
_cell.length_c   1.000
_cell.angle_alpha   90.00
_cell.angle_beta   90.00
_cell.angle_gamma   90.00
#
_symmetry.space_group_name_H-M   'P 1'
#
loop_
_entity.id
_entity.type
_entity.pdbx_description
1 polymer ?
#
loop_
_entity_poly.entity_id
_entity_poly.type
_entity_poly.pdbx_seq_one_letter_code
_entity_poly.pdbx_strand_id
1 'polypeptide(L)'
;MSSQFQKRDSGQIVLPGEPLGVIEEFIPNAGTYVKDGVIYSKVVGRALIDYLNKRVSVFPITSGAKVPKVGSIVVGQVSNVQTQMA
;
A
#
# COMPACT_ATOMS: atom_id res chain seq x y z
N MET A 1 13.82 -2.21 -24.98
CA MET A 1 14.50 -2.92 -23.87
C MET A 1 13.45 -3.72 -23.15
N SER A 2 13.49 -5.04 -23.26
CA SER A 2 12.53 -5.95 -22.63
C SER A 2 12.78 -6.00 -21.13
N SER A 3 11.96 -5.31 -20.34
CA SER A 3 11.94 -5.51 -18.89
C SER A 3 11.43 -6.92 -18.63
N GLN A 4 12.32 -7.85 -18.34
CA GLN A 4 11.95 -9.14 -17.75
C GLN A 4 11.25 -8.85 -16.42
N PHE A 5 9.92 -8.97 -16.40
CA PHE A 5 9.16 -9.00 -15.17
C PHE A 5 9.55 -10.27 -14.44
N GLN A 6 10.41 -10.16 -13.44
CA GLN A 6 10.68 -11.28 -12.55
C GLN A 6 9.35 -11.64 -11.88
N LYS A 7 8.93 -12.90 -12.03
CA LYS A 7 7.78 -13.46 -11.35
C LYS A 7 8.06 -13.39 -9.85
N ARG A 8 7.45 -12.45 -9.14
CA ARG A 8 7.62 -12.30 -7.70
C ARG A 8 6.56 -13.15 -7.01
N ASP A 9 6.99 -13.98 -6.07
CA ASP A 9 6.08 -14.70 -5.19
C ASP A 9 5.58 -13.78 -4.07
N SER A 10 4.41 -14.09 -3.53
CA SER A 10 3.87 -13.36 -2.39
C SER A 10 4.75 -13.53 -1.15
N GLY A 11 4.77 -12.52 -0.28
CA GLY A 11 5.53 -12.52 0.98
C GLY A 11 6.91 -11.88 0.91
N GLN A 12 7.42 -11.57 -0.29
CA GLN A 12 8.72 -10.91 -0.45
C GLN A 12 8.69 -9.46 0.05
N ILE A 13 9.82 -9.04 0.64
CA ILE A 13 10.03 -7.64 1.02
C ILE A 13 10.32 -6.84 -0.25
N VAL A 14 9.65 -5.70 -0.39
CA VAL A 14 9.79 -4.80 -1.53
C VAL A 14 10.10 -3.37 -1.07
N LEU A 15 10.80 -2.64 -1.93
CA LEU A 15 11.15 -1.23 -1.74
C LEU A 15 10.26 -0.32 -2.61
N PRO A 16 10.05 0.95 -2.22
CA PRO A 16 9.36 1.92 -3.06
C PRO A 16 10.00 2.03 -4.45
N GLY A 17 9.17 2.03 -5.49
CA GLY A 17 9.61 2.08 -6.89
C GLY A 17 9.95 0.71 -7.48
N GLU A 18 9.88 -0.39 -6.73
CA GLU A 18 10.04 -1.71 -7.31
C GLU A 18 8.81 -2.16 -8.10
N PRO A 19 8.99 -2.76 -9.29
CA PRO A 19 7.89 -3.26 -10.11
C PRO A 19 7.31 -4.54 -9.52
N LEU A 20 5.98 -4.65 -9.51
CA LEU A 20 5.23 -5.76 -8.93
C LEU A 20 4.41 -6.53 -9.97
N GLY A 21 4.09 -5.91 -11.10
CA GLY A 21 3.28 -6.49 -12.16
C GLY A 21 2.74 -5.42 -13.09
N VAL A 22 1.88 -5.81 -14.02
CA VAL A 22 1.26 -4.90 -14.99
C VAL A 22 -0.26 -4.90 -14.82
N ILE A 23 -0.92 -3.80 -15.20
CA ILE A 23 -2.35 -3.60 -14.97
C ILE A 23 -3.25 -4.52 -15.81
N GLU A 24 -2.70 -5.09 -16.88
CA GLU A 24 -3.35 -6.09 -17.74
C GLU A 24 -3.51 -7.44 -17.02
N GLU A 25 -2.63 -7.70 -16.05
CA GLU A 25 -2.57 -8.96 -15.33
C GLU A 25 -3.14 -8.83 -13.90
N PHE A 26 -2.95 -7.67 -13.27
CA PHE A 26 -3.33 -7.41 -11.88
C PHE A 26 -4.01 -6.06 -11.66
N ILE A 27 -4.79 -6.01 -10.58
CA ILE A 27 -5.46 -4.83 -10.07
C ILE A 27 -4.60 -4.25 -8.93
N PRO A 28 -4.11 -3.01 -9.05
CA PRO A 28 -3.35 -2.34 -8.00
C PRO A 28 -4.23 -2.07 -6.78
N ASN A 29 -3.66 -2.20 -5.58
CA ASN A 29 -4.37 -2.00 -4.31
C ASN A 29 -3.44 -1.34 -3.27
N ALA A 30 -3.74 -1.48 -1.98
CA ALA A 30 -3.06 -0.81 -0.88
C ALA A 30 -1.53 -0.91 -0.99
N GLY A 31 -0.83 0.21 -0.79
CA GLY A 31 0.63 0.25 -0.82
C GLY A 31 1.24 0.22 -2.23
N THR A 32 0.45 0.37 -3.30
CA THR A 32 0.94 0.42 -4.69
C THR A 32 0.58 1.72 -5.40
N TYR A 33 1.21 1.99 -6.54
CA TYR A 33 0.81 3.00 -7.52
C TYR A 33 1.07 2.49 -8.93
N VAL A 34 0.44 3.12 -9.93
CA VAL A 34 0.64 2.77 -11.35
C VAL A 34 1.43 3.87 -12.04
N LYS A 35 2.40 3.47 -12.86
CA LYS A 35 3.10 4.35 -13.79
C LYS A 35 3.38 3.58 -15.08
N ASP A 36 3.02 4.17 -16.23
CA ASP A 36 3.25 3.59 -17.56
C ASP A 36 2.74 2.14 -17.70
N GLY A 37 1.56 1.83 -17.13
CA GLY A 37 0.95 0.49 -17.15
C GLY A 37 1.55 -0.50 -16.14
N VAL A 38 2.63 -0.14 -15.45
CA VAL A 38 3.31 -0.99 -14.46
C VAL A 38 2.87 -0.60 -13.05
N ILE A 39 2.58 -1.61 -12.24
CA ILE A 39 2.28 -1.47 -10.82
C ILE A 39 3.59 -1.49 -10.05
N TYR A 40 3.81 -0.44 -9.26
CA TYR A 40 5.00 -0.28 -8.44
C TYR A 40 4.62 -0.25 -6.96
N SER A 41 5.57 -0.66 -6.11
CA SER A 41 5.45 -0.48 -4.67
C SER A 41 5.56 1.01 -4.31
N LYS A 42 4.65 1.49 -3.46
CA LYS A 42 4.68 2.86 -2.90
C LYS A 42 5.45 2.95 -1.59
N VAL A 43 5.62 1.82 -0.89
CA VAL A 43 6.12 1.76 0.50
C VAL A 43 7.11 0.62 0.69
N VAL A 44 7.97 0.70 1.71
CA VAL A 44 8.76 -0.46 2.13
C VAL A 44 7.85 -1.44 2.85
N GLY A 45 7.70 -2.66 2.34
CA GLY A 45 6.70 -3.60 2.87
C GLY A 45 6.79 -5.01 2.34
N ARG A 46 5.87 -5.88 2.74
CA ARG A 46 5.67 -7.22 2.17
C ARG A 46 4.64 -7.16 1.05
N ALA A 47 5.00 -7.64 -0.13
CA ALA A 47 4.09 -7.75 -1.26
C ALA A 47 3.15 -8.95 -1.08
N LEU A 48 1.86 -8.75 -1.30
CA LEU A 48 0.85 -9.79 -1.42
C LEU A 48 0.32 -9.76 -2.85
N ILE A 49 0.62 -10.83 -3.60
CA ILE A 49 0.09 -11.05 -4.94
C ILE A 49 -0.97 -12.15 -4.82
N ASP A 50 -2.23 -11.73 -4.92
CA ASP A 50 -3.38 -12.61 -4.93
C ASP A 50 -3.74 -12.94 -6.39
N TYR A 51 -3.33 -14.12 -6.83
CA TYR A 51 -3.57 -14.60 -8.20
C TYR A 51 -5.05 -14.94 -8.47
N LEU A 52 -5.82 -15.29 -7.43
CA LEU A 52 -7.23 -15.65 -7.58
C LEU A 52 -8.07 -14.40 -7.86
N ASN A 53 -7.85 -13.35 -7.05
CA ASN A 53 -8.54 -12.06 -7.21
C ASN A 53 -7.80 -11.09 -8.12
N LYS A 54 -6.65 -11.50 -8.66
CA LYS A 54 -5.72 -10.68 -9.44
C LYS A 54 -5.41 -9.36 -8.74
N ARG A 55 -5.10 -9.35 -7.45
CA ARG A 55 -4.82 -8.13 -6.67
C ARG A 55 -3.38 -8.08 -6.20
N VAL A 56 -2.77 -6.90 -6.30
CA VAL A 56 -1.41 -6.65 -5.79
C VAL A 56 -1.46 -5.59 -4.71
N SER A 57 -1.00 -5.95 -3.51
CA SER A 57 -0.92 -5.04 -2.35
C SER A 57 0.46 -5.10 -1.72
N VAL A 58 0.88 -4.02 -1.07
CA VAL A 58 2.11 -3.99 -0.25
C VAL A 58 1.74 -3.52 1.15
N PHE A 59 2.00 -4.38 2.13
CA PHE A 59 1.78 -4.07 3.54
C PHE A 59 3.07 -3.56 4.17
N PRO A 60 3.10 -2.33 4.69
CA PRO A 60 4.32 -1.75 5.23
C PRO A 60 4.83 -2.56 6.42
N ILE A 61 6.15 -2.77 6.47
CA ILE A 61 6.82 -3.43 7.62
C ILE A 61 7.08 -2.41 8.73
N THR A 62 7.07 -1.11 8.40
CA THR A 62 7.21 -0.02 9.35
C THR A 62 5.84 0.43 9.84
N SER A 63 5.73 0.74 11.14
CA SER A 63 4.54 1.41 11.68
C SER A 63 4.55 2.88 11.23
N GLY A 64 3.95 3.16 10.09
CA GLY A 64 3.62 4.55 9.71
C GLY A 64 2.56 5.15 10.61
N ALA A 65 2.34 6.47 10.49
CA ALA A 65 1.25 7.14 11.19
C ALA A 65 -0.09 6.44 10.88
N LYS A 66 -0.78 5.96 11.92
CA LYS A 66 -2.11 5.36 11.77
C LYS A 66 -3.12 6.47 11.51
N VAL A 67 -3.49 6.66 10.25
CA VAL A 67 -4.54 7.62 9.87
C VAL A 67 -5.91 7.00 10.16
N PRO A 68 -6.77 7.63 10.99
CA PRO A 68 -8.13 7.16 11.22
C PRO A 68 -8.95 7.13 9.92
N LYS A 69 -9.77 6.09 9.74
CA LYS A 69 -10.72 5.98 8.62
C LYS A 69 -12.16 6.09 9.13
N VAL A 70 -13.09 6.49 8.25
CA VAL A 70 -14.53 6.51 8.57
C VAL A 70 -14.96 5.15 9.14
N GLY A 71 -15.65 5.16 10.27
CA GLY A 71 -16.06 3.95 11.00
C GLY A 71 -15.03 3.37 11.97
N SER A 72 -13.84 3.98 12.12
CA SER A 72 -12.85 3.53 13.09
C SER A 72 -13.27 3.88 14.51
N ILE A 73 -13.21 2.91 15.43
CA ILE A 73 -13.27 3.15 16.88
C ILE A 73 -11.86 3.50 17.36
N VAL A 74 -11.71 4.65 18.02
CA VAL A 74 -10.42 5.14 18.52
C VAL A 74 -10.48 5.40 20.02
N VAL A 75 -9.34 5.29 20.70
CA VAL A 75 -9.15 5.73 22.09
C VAL A 75 -8.34 7.02 22.04
N GLY A 76 -8.87 8.09 22.65
CA GLY A 76 -8.24 9.41 22.67
C GLY A 76 -7.99 9.90 24.08
N GLN A 77 -6.95 10.72 24.24
CA GLN A 77 -6.69 11.48 25.46
C GLN A 77 -6.96 12.96 25.16
N VAL A 78 -7.76 13.62 26.01
CA VAL A 78 -8.01 15.05 25.90
C VAL A 78 -6.73 15.80 26.25
N SER A 79 -6.17 16.53 25.29
CA SER A 79 -4.90 17.27 25.46
C SER A 79 -5.12 18.74 25.84
N ASN A 80 -6.19 19.36 25.36
CA ASN A 80 -6.51 20.75 25.62
C ASN A 80 -8.03 20.98 25.52
N VAL A 81 -8.54 21.99 26.24
CA VAL A 81 -9.93 22.43 26.20
C VAL A 81 -9.93 23.90 25.81
N GLN A 82 -10.63 24.23 24.72
CA GLN A 82 -10.75 25.61 24.23
C GLN A 82 -12.17 26.10 24.45
N THR A 83 -12.33 27.28 25.05
CA THR A 83 -13.63 27.95 25.18
C THR A 83 -14.05 28.49 23.81
N GLN A 84 -15.33 28.33 23.44
CA GLN A 84 -15.85 28.74 22.14
C GLN A 84 -15.46 30.18 21.80
N MET A 85 -14.92 30.40 20.60
CA MET A 85 -14.94 31.73 20.00
C MET A 85 -16.37 31.97 19.50
N ALA A 86 -16.99 33.03 20.01
CA ALA A 86 -18.31 33.49 19.59
C ALA A 86 -18.25 34.08 18.17
#